data_AF-A0A330L4Z9-F1
#
_entry.id   AF-A0A330L4Z9-F1
#
_cell.length_a   1.000
_cell.length_b   1.000
_cell.length_c   1.000
_cell.angle_alpha   90.00
_cell.angle_beta   90.00
_cell.angle_gamma   90.00
#
_symmetry.space_group_name_H-M   'P 1'
#
loop_
_entity.id
_entity.type
_entity.pdbx_description
1 polymer ?
#
loop_
_entity_poly.entity_id
_entity_poly.type
_entity_poly.pdbx_seq_one_letter_code
_entity_poly.pdbx_strand_id
1 'polypeptide(L)'
;MSMNRLSRYLLTVVVGLSMLGLEILGGAGGAYASSTPQAREPVQGDSEHVILFVLEGFGQDSLKGGAMPVISKLVKDGAVTWSATGVNPALRLPTMASIVTGMPVEKHGITWNVFEFSRGYPRSPSMFDYLDLSGGRDSAIFYMDESLYQLARPEVYTDYQLCGALRPECRSEKIVSYIRQYFQKATSGSGYGHAILSVPHLLVVHLPEAGRAGVAHGWNSKEYRQALQAVDSAMKSVLDVFKEHGLSNRTTVLVTALSGPGTDLSGEAATTAGTPMVPWIASGVGIKHGQVIHQPVSIIDTGATVMRMLGLETHTEWDSKAVEEIFQSAAVAPVAASSKKQ
;
A
#
# COMPACT_ATOMS: atom_id res chain seq x y z
N MET A 1 -47.15 -6.52 -61.38
CA MET A 1 -47.04 -7.48 -62.51
C MET A 1 -45.55 -7.79 -62.69
N SER A 2 -45.05 -9.02 -62.81
CA SER A 2 -45.68 -10.34 -62.73
C SER A 2 -44.74 -11.37 -62.05
N MET A 3 -45.38 -12.26 -61.30
CA MET A 3 -44.95 -13.58 -60.84
C MET A 3 -44.31 -14.49 -61.91
N ASN A 4 -43.31 -15.31 -61.52
CA ASN A 4 -43.42 -16.77 -61.30
C ASN A 4 -42.07 -17.37 -60.81
N ARG A 5 -42.01 -18.14 -59.70
CA ARG A 5 -42.07 -19.63 -59.59
C ARG A 5 -40.95 -20.33 -60.39
N LEU A 6 -40.09 -21.24 -59.91
CA LEU A 6 -40.12 -22.33 -58.89
C LEU A 6 -38.64 -22.63 -58.45
N SER A 7 -38.23 -23.54 -57.55
CA SER A 7 -38.90 -24.65 -56.83
C SER A 7 -38.28 -24.90 -55.41
N ARG A 8 -38.50 -26.10 -54.86
CA ARG A 8 -37.99 -26.70 -53.60
C ARG A 8 -36.84 -27.68 -53.85
N TYR A 9 -35.97 -27.93 -52.87
CA TYR A 9 -35.67 -29.30 -52.39
C TYR A 9 -35.22 -29.28 -50.92
N LEU A 10 -35.88 -30.11 -50.11
CA LEU A 10 -35.46 -30.47 -48.75
C LEU A 10 -34.61 -31.73 -48.86
N LEU A 11 -33.51 -31.84 -48.10
CA LEU A 11 -32.88 -33.15 -47.86
C LEU A 11 -32.45 -33.28 -46.39
N THR A 12 -33.25 -34.02 -45.64
CA THR A 12 -32.97 -34.40 -44.25
C THR A 12 -31.93 -35.52 -44.27
N VAL A 13 -30.78 -35.34 -43.62
CA VAL A 13 -29.78 -36.39 -43.43
C VAL A 13 -29.87 -36.90 -42.00
N VAL A 14 -30.29 -38.17 -41.86
CA VAL A 14 -30.27 -38.91 -40.59
C VAL A 14 -29.01 -39.75 -40.55
N VAL A 15 -28.14 -39.46 -39.58
CA VAL A 15 -27.06 -40.33 -39.10
C VAL A 15 -27.07 -40.13 -37.57
N GLY A 16 -27.16 -41.13 -36.70
CA GLY A 16 -26.89 -42.56 -36.87
C GLY A 16 -25.96 -42.94 -35.73
N LEU A 17 -26.52 -43.43 -34.61
CA LEU A 17 -25.75 -43.74 -33.41
C LEU A 17 -24.72 -44.84 -33.69
N SER A 18 -23.47 -44.59 -33.31
CA SER A 18 -22.44 -45.63 -33.17
C SER A 18 -21.68 -45.39 -31.86
N MET A 19 -22.02 -46.18 -30.83
CA MET A 19 -21.19 -46.29 -29.63
C MET A 19 -19.91 -47.03 -30.00
N LEU A 20 -18.76 -46.38 -29.78
CA LEU A 20 -17.46 -47.03 -29.70
C LEU A 20 -16.93 -46.78 -28.30
N GLY A 21 -16.95 -47.83 -27.47
CA GLY A 21 -16.32 -47.79 -26.15
C GLY A 21 -14.81 -47.74 -26.31
N LEU A 22 -14.18 -46.79 -25.64
CA LEU A 22 -12.73 -46.70 -25.54
C LEU A 22 -12.36 -46.80 -24.05
N GLU A 23 -11.90 -47.97 -23.64
CA GLU A 23 -11.34 -48.15 -22.29
C GLU A 23 -10.02 -47.38 -22.19
N ILE A 24 -10.01 -46.30 -21.42
CA ILE A 24 -8.78 -45.61 -21.03
C ILE A 24 -8.32 -46.21 -19.70
N LEU A 25 -7.19 -46.91 -19.71
CA LEU A 25 -6.56 -47.42 -18.49
C LEU A 25 -6.31 -46.28 -17.50
N GLY A 26 -6.57 -46.54 -16.22
CA GLY A 26 -6.38 -45.59 -15.14
C GLY A 26 -4.91 -45.19 -14.97
N GLY A 27 -4.55 -44.01 -15.47
CA GLY A 27 -3.37 -43.28 -15.03
C GLY A 27 -3.65 -42.61 -13.70
N ALA A 28 -2.78 -42.81 -12.71
CA ALA A 28 -2.90 -42.18 -11.40
C ALA A 28 -2.70 -40.65 -11.52
N GLY A 29 -3.80 -39.93 -11.70
CA GLY A 29 -3.84 -38.47 -11.61
C GLY A 29 -3.55 -38.03 -10.18
N GLY A 30 -2.28 -37.74 -9.89
CA GLY A 30 -1.89 -37.07 -8.65
C GLY A 30 -2.61 -35.74 -8.57
N ALA A 31 -3.60 -35.66 -7.67
CA ALA A 31 -4.33 -34.43 -7.43
C ALA A 31 -3.38 -33.42 -6.77
N TYR A 32 -2.80 -32.55 -7.59
CA TYR A 32 -2.22 -31.29 -7.11
C TYR A 32 -3.37 -30.47 -6.53
N ALA A 33 -3.54 -30.57 -5.22
CA ALA A 33 -4.45 -29.71 -4.48
C ALA A 33 -3.96 -28.27 -4.65
N SER A 34 -4.63 -27.51 -5.51
CA SER A 34 -4.49 -26.07 -5.59
C SER A 34 -5.01 -25.49 -4.27
N SER A 35 -4.11 -25.29 -3.32
CA SER A 35 -4.39 -24.53 -2.10
C SER A 35 -4.47 -23.06 -2.47
N THR A 36 -5.62 -22.62 -2.98
CA THR A 36 -5.96 -21.20 -3.06
C THR A 36 -5.76 -20.60 -1.67
N PRO A 37 -5.01 -19.49 -1.51
CA PRO A 37 -4.89 -18.81 -0.24
C PRO A 37 -6.28 -18.42 0.25
N GLN A 38 -6.77 -19.10 1.29
CA GLN A 38 -8.08 -18.84 1.83
C GLN A 38 -7.96 -17.60 2.73
N ALA A 39 -8.49 -16.47 2.26
CA ALA A 39 -8.56 -15.26 3.05
C ALA A 39 -9.23 -15.57 4.40
N ARG A 40 -8.48 -15.33 5.48
CA ARG A 40 -8.96 -15.55 6.85
C ARG A 40 -10.12 -14.59 7.13
N GLU A 41 -11.16 -15.06 7.81
CA GLU A 41 -12.18 -14.13 8.32
C GLU A 41 -11.48 -13.08 9.23
N PRO A 42 -11.77 -11.78 9.06
CA PRO A 42 -11.08 -10.73 9.80
C PRO A 42 -11.25 -10.95 11.30
N VAL A 43 -10.13 -11.13 11.99
CA VAL A 43 -10.13 -11.39 13.43
C VAL A 43 -10.45 -10.09 14.15
N GLN A 44 -11.06 -10.19 15.33
CA GLN A 44 -11.35 -9.03 16.19
C GLN A 44 -10.05 -8.28 16.53
N GLY A 45 -9.75 -7.22 15.78
CA GLY A 45 -8.50 -6.45 15.84
C GLY A 45 -7.91 -6.09 14.47
N ASP A 46 -8.26 -6.79 13.39
CA ASP A 46 -7.78 -6.47 12.05
C ASP A 46 -8.51 -5.24 11.46
N SER A 47 -7.85 -4.52 10.54
CA SER A 47 -8.36 -3.30 9.89
C SER A 47 -8.96 -3.61 8.52
N GLU A 48 -10.00 -2.87 8.14
CA GLU A 48 -10.56 -2.92 6.77
C GLU A 48 -9.75 -2.05 5.80
N HIS A 49 -9.22 -0.93 6.31
CA HIS A 49 -8.39 0.01 5.56
C HIS A 49 -7.06 0.29 6.27
N VAL A 50 -6.00 0.49 5.49
CA VAL A 50 -4.72 1.02 5.94
C VAL A 50 -4.36 2.25 5.12
N ILE A 51 -3.98 3.33 5.79
CA ILE A 51 -3.36 4.52 5.16
C ILE A 51 -1.87 4.50 5.48
N LEU A 52 -1.04 4.34 4.46
CA LEU A 52 0.41 4.43 4.55
C LEU A 52 0.88 5.80 4.04
N PHE A 53 1.23 6.69 4.97
CA PHE A 53 1.93 7.93 4.65
C PHE A 53 3.44 7.67 4.57
N VAL A 54 4.04 8.05 3.44
CA VAL A 54 5.48 7.96 3.21
C VAL A 54 6.03 9.37 3.01
N LEU A 55 6.82 9.85 3.96
CA LEU A 55 7.31 11.23 4.00
C LEU A 55 8.78 11.32 3.56
N GLU A 56 9.32 12.52 3.39
CA GLU A 56 10.77 12.74 3.24
C GLU A 56 11.25 13.87 4.14
N GLY A 57 12.46 13.74 4.67
CA GLY A 57 13.06 14.73 5.55
C GLY A 57 12.49 14.76 6.97
N PHE A 58 11.91 13.66 7.47
CA PHE A 58 11.29 13.59 8.79
C PHE A 58 12.12 12.78 9.78
N GLY A 59 12.25 13.28 11.01
CA GLY A 59 12.90 12.62 12.14
C GLY A 59 12.36 13.14 13.47
N GLN A 60 12.82 12.60 14.60
CA GLN A 60 12.33 12.98 15.93
C GLN A 60 12.42 14.49 16.19
N ASP A 61 13.53 15.12 15.77
CA ASP A 61 13.74 16.56 15.93
C ASP A 61 12.85 17.43 15.03
N SER A 62 12.21 16.85 14.00
CA SER A 62 11.26 17.59 13.16
C SER A 62 10.05 18.08 13.98
N LEU A 63 9.64 17.33 15.01
CA LEU A 63 8.58 17.75 15.95
C LEU A 63 8.95 19.02 16.76
N LYS A 64 10.24 19.35 16.90
CA LYS A 64 10.69 20.60 17.53
C LYS A 64 10.58 21.80 16.59
N GLY A 65 10.47 21.56 15.28
CA GLY A 65 10.45 22.60 14.24
C GLY A 65 9.14 23.38 14.15
N GLY A 66 8.02 22.83 14.61
CA GLY A 66 6.72 23.50 14.59
C GLY A 66 5.58 22.58 15.03
N ALA A 67 4.39 23.16 15.21
CA ALA A 67 3.20 22.40 15.56
C ALA A 67 2.80 21.44 14.42
N MET A 68 2.90 20.13 14.68
CA MET A 68 2.43 19.06 13.80
C MET A 68 1.40 18.20 14.56
N PRO A 69 0.16 18.70 14.73
CA PRO A 69 -0.84 18.07 15.59
C PRO A 69 -1.28 16.67 15.12
N VAL A 70 -1.23 16.35 13.82
CA VAL A 70 -1.59 15.00 13.35
C VAL A 70 -0.52 14.00 13.75
N ILE A 71 0.74 14.24 13.41
CA ILE A 71 1.85 13.35 13.79
C ILE A 71 1.95 13.25 15.32
N SER A 72 1.80 14.36 16.05
CA SER A 72 1.80 14.35 17.52
C SER A 72 0.69 13.48 18.10
N LYS A 73 -0.50 13.47 17.47
CA LYS A 73 -1.62 12.63 17.88
C LYS A 73 -1.38 11.15 17.55
N LEU A 74 -0.87 10.83 16.36
CA LEU A 74 -0.55 9.46 15.95
C LEU A 74 0.54 8.84 16.86
N VAL A 75 1.54 9.63 17.24
CA VAL A 75 2.58 9.22 18.21
C VAL A 75 2.00 8.98 19.60
N LYS A 76 1.11 9.87 20.09
CA LYS A 76 0.51 9.75 21.41
C LYS A 76 -0.47 8.57 21.51
N ASP A 77 -1.28 8.38 20.48
CA ASP A 77 -2.40 7.44 20.48
C ASP A 77 -2.03 6.10 19.81
N GLY A 78 -0.76 5.87 19.48
CA GLY A 78 -0.30 4.68 18.75
C GLY A 78 1.02 4.10 19.27
N ALA A 79 1.70 3.34 18.41
CA ALA A 79 3.02 2.75 18.64
C ALA A 79 4.07 3.46 17.76
N VAL A 80 5.25 3.77 18.31
CA VAL A 80 6.30 4.53 17.61
C VAL A 80 7.71 4.00 17.85
N THR A 81 8.53 4.01 16.80
CA THR A 81 9.99 4.15 16.91
C THR A 81 10.48 5.33 16.07
N TRP A 82 11.56 5.96 16.52
CA TRP A 82 12.24 7.06 15.82
C TRP A 82 13.51 6.60 15.09
N SER A 83 13.82 5.31 15.16
CA SER A 83 15.08 4.72 14.69
C SER A 83 14.84 3.47 13.84
N ALA A 84 13.80 3.47 13.01
CA ALA A 84 13.63 2.41 12.03
C ALA A 84 14.74 2.51 10.98
N THR A 85 15.39 1.40 10.65
CA THR A 85 16.53 1.38 9.72
C THR A 85 16.06 1.38 8.28
N GLY A 86 16.51 2.35 7.49
CA GLY A 86 16.29 2.38 6.05
C GLY A 86 17.12 1.32 5.31
N VAL A 87 17.28 1.52 4.01
CA VAL A 87 18.09 0.65 3.13
C VAL A 87 19.31 1.38 2.57
N ASN A 88 20.18 0.64 1.89
CA ASN A 88 21.36 1.14 1.21
C ASN A 88 21.34 0.67 -0.26
N PRO A 89 21.56 1.54 -1.26
CA PRO A 89 21.68 2.99 -1.18
C PRO A 89 20.38 3.68 -0.71
N ALA A 90 20.56 4.70 0.13
CA ALA A 90 19.49 5.56 0.62
C ALA A 90 19.05 6.56 -0.47
N LEU A 91 18.24 6.07 -1.40
CA LEU A 91 17.69 6.80 -2.56
C LEU A 91 16.17 6.64 -2.59
N ARG A 92 15.44 7.61 -3.16
CA ARG A 92 13.96 7.66 -3.14
C ARG A 92 13.33 6.39 -3.72
N LEU A 93 13.64 6.09 -4.98
CA LEU A 93 13.04 4.96 -5.68
C LEU A 93 13.45 3.60 -5.08
N PRO A 94 14.74 3.33 -4.78
CA PRO A 94 15.15 2.11 -4.07
C PRO A 94 14.47 1.94 -2.71
N THR A 95 14.38 2.98 -1.90
CA THR A 95 13.78 2.90 -0.55
C THR A 95 12.26 2.67 -0.64
N MET A 96 11.55 3.33 -1.57
CA MET A 96 10.13 3.07 -1.79
C MET A 96 9.90 1.65 -2.33
N ALA A 97 10.79 1.15 -3.19
CA ALA A 97 10.73 -0.23 -3.67
C ALA A 97 10.84 -1.22 -2.50
N SER A 98 11.78 -0.99 -1.58
CA SER A 98 11.96 -1.83 -0.39
C SER A 98 10.74 -1.81 0.54
N ILE A 99 10.04 -0.67 0.65
CA ILE A 99 8.75 -0.57 1.37
C ILE A 99 7.67 -1.43 0.70
N VAL A 100 7.45 -1.24 -0.61
CA VAL A 100 6.31 -1.90 -1.28
C VAL A 100 6.56 -3.36 -1.58
N THR A 101 7.82 -3.83 -1.62
CA THR A 101 8.20 -5.22 -1.89
C THR A 101 8.77 -5.98 -0.70
N GLY A 102 8.82 -5.40 0.51
CA GLY A 102 9.28 -6.10 1.72
C GLY A 102 10.67 -6.72 1.62
N MET A 103 11.57 -6.15 0.82
CA MET A 103 12.89 -6.72 0.50
C MET A 103 13.99 -5.66 0.52
N PRO A 104 15.26 -6.05 0.75
CA PRO A 104 16.40 -5.16 0.61
C PRO A 104 16.76 -4.91 -0.86
N VAL A 105 17.55 -3.87 -1.12
CA VAL A 105 17.86 -3.38 -2.48
C VAL A 105 18.58 -4.42 -3.33
N GLU A 106 19.45 -5.23 -2.71
CA GLU A 106 20.19 -6.30 -3.37
C GLU A 106 19.28 -7.41 -3.92
N LYS A 107 18.07 -7.56 -3.35
CA LYS A 107 17.12 -8.61 -3.70
C LYS A 107 16.07 -8.15 -4.72
N HIS A 108 15.50 -6.94 -4.56
CA HIS A 108 14.60 -6.37 -5.57
C HIS A 108 15.34 -5.72 -6.76
N GLY A 109 16.65 -5.46 -6.63
CA GLY A 109 17.54 -5.06 -7.73
C GLY A 109 17.37 -3.64 -8.25
N ILE A 110 16.65 -2.77 -7.53
CA ILE A 110 16.38 -1.38 -7.96
C ILE A 110 17.42 -0.47 -7.31
N THR A 111 18.48 -0.17 -8.05
CA THR A 111 19.66 0.56 -7.59
C THR A 111 19.80 1.96 -8.20
N TRP A 112 18.81 2.40 -8.99
CA TRP A 112 18.76 3.70 -9.66
C TRP A 112 17.63 4.57 -9.10
N ASN A 113 17.69 5.89 -9.32
CA ASN A 113 16.79 6.86 -8.67
C ASN A 113 15.92 7.71 -9.62
N VAL A 114 15.81 7.29 -10.88
CA VAL A 114 15.03 7.97 -11.94
C VAL A 114 14.03 7.01 -12.56
N PHE A 115 12.97 7.51 -13.19
CA PHE A 115 12.13 6.63 -14.01
C PHE A 115 12.85 6.31 -15.34
N GLU A 116 13.04 5.02 -15.63
CA GLU A 116 13.62 4.55 -16.88
C GLU A 116 12.70 3.51 -17.53
N PHE A 117 12.03 3.89 -18.63
CA PHE A 117 11.06 3.06 -19.36
C PHE A 117 11.66 1.72 -19.84
N SER A 118 12.93 1.74 -20.26
CA SER A 118 13.69 0.57 -20.75
C SER A 118 13.75 -0.59 -19.74
N ARG A 119 13.67 -0.29 -18.43
CA ARG A 119 13.78 -1.27 -17.35
C ARG A 119 12.47 -1.99 -17.05
N GLY A 120 11.35 -1.44 -17.50
CA GLY A 120 10.02 -1.94 -17.17
C GLY A 120 9.70 -1.88 -15.67
N TYR A 121 8.58 -2.50 -15.30
CA TYR A 121 8.16 -2.58 -13.90
C TYR A 121 8.92 -3.67 -13.12
N PRO A 122 9.02 -3.56 -11.78
CA PRO A 122 9.58 -4.60 -10.93
C PRO A 122 8.92 -5.95 -11.18
N ARG A 123 9.74 -7.00 -11.22
CA ARG A 123 9.28 -8.40 -11.37
C ARG A 123 8.89 -9.04 -10.05
N SER A 124 9.41 -8.53 -8.93
CA SER A 124 9.10 -9.04 -7.60
C SER A 124 7.74 -8.55 -7.12
N PRO A 125 6.98 -9.37 -6.37
CA PRO A 125 5.66 -9.01 -5.90
C PRO A 125 5.72 -7.89 -4.86
N SER A 126 4.81 -6.94 -5.01
CA SER A 126 4.56 -5.81 -4.14
C SER A 126 3.35 -6.06 -3.23
N MET A 127 3.09 -5.16 -2.28
CA MET A 127 1.86 -5.16 -1.47
C MET A 127 0.60 -5.22 -2.34
N PHE A 128 0.66 -4.63 -3.53
CA PHE A 128 -0.45 -4.53 -4.47
C PHE A 128 -0.73 -5.88 -5.14
N ASP A 129 0.30 -6.64 -5.54
CA ASP A 129 0.17 -8.04 -5.99
C ASP A 129 -0.57 -8.91 -4.96
N TYR A 130 -0.20 -8.80 -3.68
CA TYR A 130 -0.81 -9.59 -2.61
C TYR A 130 -2.25 -9.18 -2.34
N LEU A 131 -2.61 -7.90 -2.54
CA LEU A 131 -3.98 -7.40 -2.42
C LEU A 131 -4.87 -7.87 -3.58
N ASP A 132 -4.36 -7.81 -4.82
CA ASP A 132 -5.02 -8.35 -6.01
C ASP A 132 -5.30 -9.86 -5.85
N LEU A 133 -4.30 -10.63 -5.38
CA LEU A 133 -4.43 -12.07 -5.13
C LEU A 133 -5.34 -12.40 -3.94
N SER A 134 -5.50 -11.50 -2.97
CA SER A 134 -6.33 -11.68 -1.77
C SER A 134 -7.82 -11.38 -1.98
N GLY A 135 -8.33 -11.76 -3.16
CA GLY A 135 -9.73 -11.55 -3.56
C GLY A 135 -10.00 -10.19 -4.21
N GLY A 136 -9.00 -9.53 -4.79
CA GLY A 136 -9.16 -8.26 -5.49
C GLY A 136 -9.43 -7.07 -4.55
N ARG A 137 -8.62 -6.93 -3.50
CA ARG A 137 -8.77 -5.81 -2.55
C ARG A 137 -8.24 -4.52 -3.16
N ASP A 138 -9.14 -3.58 -3.49
CA ASP A 138 -8.76 -2.28 -4.06
C ASP A 138 -7.65 -1.56 -3.27
N SER A 139 -6.68 -1.02 -4.00
CA SER A 139 -5.60 -0.19 -3.49
C SER A 139 -5.47 1.09 -4.31
N ALA A 140 -4.97 2.15 -3.68
CA ALA A 140 -4.81 3.46 -4.31
C ALA A 140 -3.48 4.10 -3.95
N ILE A 141 -2.73 4.54 -4.97
CA ILE A 141 -1.36 5.03 -4.83
C ILE A 141 -1.27 6.49 -5.29
N PHE A 142 -0.75 7.36 -4.44
CA PHE A 142 -0.54 8.77 -4.77
C PHE A 142 0.93 9.15 -4.58
N TYR A 143 1.69 9.14 -5.68
CA TYR A 143 3.12 9.45 -5.68
C TYR A 143 3.39 10.89 -6.14
N MET A 144 4.07 11.68 -5.30
CA MET A 144 4.39 13.06 -5.61
C MET A 144 5.79 13.24 -6.22
N ASP A 145 6.28 12.24 -6.95
CA ASP A 145 7.60 12.22 -7.60
C ASP A 145 7.60 11.29 -8.83
N GLU A 146 8.25 11.72 -9.92
CA GLU A 146 8.28 11.01 -11.20
C GLU A 146 9.05 9.69 -11.14
N SER A 147 10.11 9.60 -10.32
CA SER A 147 10.93 8.39 -10.20
C SER A 147 10.09 7.18 -9.76
N LEU A 148 9.09 7.41 -8.92
CA LEU A 148 8.19 6.40 -8.39
C LEU A 148 7.19 5.86 -9.42
N TYR A 149 7.11 6.44 -10.62
CA TYR A 149 6.37 5.83 -11.74
C TYR A 149 6.91 4.44 -12.10
N GLN A 150 8.20 4.17 -11.81
CA GLN A 150 8.77 2.83 -11.95
C GLN A 150 8.04 1.77 -11.11
N LEU A 151 7.39 2.16 -10.00
CA LEU A 151 6.66 1.25 -9.10
C LEU A 151 5.15 1.25 -9.35
N ALA A 152 4.64 2.20 -10.14
CA ALA A 152 3.22 2.33 -10.47
C ALA A 152 2.84 1.41 -11.65
N ARG A 153 2.89 0.10 -11.41
CA ARG A 153 2.54 -0.92 -12.40
C ARG A 153 1.01 -0.95 -12.61
N PRO A 154 0.51 -1.03 -13.87
CA PRO A 154 -0.91 -1.23 -14.13
C PRO A 154 -1.40 -2.60 -13.66
N GLU A 155 -2.37 -2.61 -12.76
CA GLU A 155 -3.01 -3.80 -12.19
C GLU A 155 -4.53 -3.60 -12.16
N VAL A 156 -5.30 -4.63 -11.78
CA VAL A 156 -6.77 -4.60 -11.94
C VAL A 156 -7.44 -3.84 -10.80
N TYR A 157 -6.93 -3.97 -9.57
CA TYR A 157 -7.49 -3.31 -8.39
C TYR A 157 -6.54 -2.24 -7.79
N THR A 158 -5.51 -1.82 -8.53
CA THR A 158 -4.56 -0.78 -8.11
C THR A 158 -4.68 0.47 -8.98
N ASP A 159 -5.37 1.48 -8.47
CA ASP A 159 -5.37 2.83 -9.05
C ASP A 159 -4.11 3.59 -8.63
N TYR A 160 -3.51 4.33 -9.54
CA TYR A 160 -2.38 5.21 -9.22
C TYR A 160 -2.54 6.61 -9.82
N GLN A 161 -2.06 7.62 -9.09
CA GLN A 161 -2.02 9.01 -9.51
C GLN A 161 -0.67 9.62 -9.16
N LEU A 162 -0.09 10.38 -10.09
CA LEU A 162 1.23 10.97 -9.92
C LEU A 162 1.22 12.49 -10.06
N CYS A 163 1.97 13.14 -9.17
CA CYS A 163 2.18 14.58 -9.20
C CYS A 163 3.66 14.91 -9.02
N GLY A 164 4.39 14.85 -10.14
CA GLY A 164 5.84 15.04 -10.18
C GLY A 164 6.34 16.47 -9.91
N ALA A 165 7.62 16.59 -9.58
CA ALA A 165 8.30 17.85 -9.28
C ALA A 165 8.37 18.83 -10.48
N LEU A 166 8.27 18.33 -11.72
CA LEU A 166 8.25 19.16 -12.93
C LEU A 166 6.97 19.99 -13.09
N ARG A 167 5.94 19.75 -12.26
CA ARG A 167 4.66 20.46 -12.27
C ARG A 167 4.55 21.38 -11.03
N PRO A 168 4.59 22.72 -11.18
CA PRO A 168 4.56 23.65 -10.03
C PRO A 168 3.33 23.51 -9.13
N GLU A 169 2.21 22.99 -9.65
CA GLU A 169 1.00 22.70 -8.89
C GLU A 169 1.10 21.44 -8.01
N CYS A 170 2.13 20.61 -8.16
CA CYS A 170 2.29 19.34 -7.44
C CYS A 170 2.88 19.52 -6.04
N ARG A 171 2.03 20.08 -5.19
CA ARG A 171 2.20 20.20 -3.74
C ARG A 171 1.31 19.21 -3.00
N SER A 172 1.50 19.10 -1.69
CA SER A 172 0.75 18.18 -0.83
C SER A 172 -0.78 18.36 -0.94
N GLU A 173 -1.26 19.60 -1.13
CA GLU A 173 -2.69 19.90 -1.35
C GLU A 173 -3.23 19.32 -2.67
N LYS A 174 -2.39 19.19 -3.70
CA LYS A 174 -2.78 18.64 -5.00
C LYS A 174 -2.99 17.13 -4.90
N ILE A 175 -2.14 16.43 -4.14
CA ILE A 175 -2.32 15.02 -3.79
C ILE A 175 -3.64 14.81 -3.02
N VAL A 176 -3.92 15.65 -2.02
CA VAL A 176 -5.22 15.64 -1.30
C VAL A 176 -6.40 15.82 -2.28
N SER A 177 -6.26 16.71 -3.28
CA SER A 177 -7.33 16.93 -4.28
C SER A 177 -7.59 15.70 -5.14
N TYR A 178 -6.55 14.93 -5.49
CA TYR A 178 -6.69 13.68 -6.23
C TYR A 178 -7.30 12.57 -5.37
N ILE A 179 -6.94 12.48 -4.09
CA ILE A 179 -7.56 11.54 -3.13
C ILE A 179 -9.05 11.84 -2.97
N ARG A 180 -9.45 13.11 -2.87
CA ARG A 180 -10.88 13.50 -2.83
C ARG A 180 -11.63 13.13 -4.11
N GLN A 181 -11.01 13.29 -5.28
CA GLN A 181 -11.59 12.87 -6.56
C GLN A 181 -11.71 11.34 -6.68
N TYR A 182 -10.72 10.59 -6.21
CA TYR A 182 -10.79 9.13 -6.10
C TYR A 182 -12.01 8.72 -5.26
N PHE A 183 -12.15 9.26 -4.05
CA PHE A 183 -13.24 8.91 -3.14
C PHE A 183 -14.62 9.26 -3.70
N GLN A 184 -14.76 10.46 -4.29
CA GLN A 184 -15.99 10.87 -4.99
C GLN A 184 -16.37 9.88 -6.11
N LYS A 185 -15.38 9.35 -6.84
CA LYS A 185 -15.59 8.44 -7.97
C LYS A 185 -15.90 7.02 -7.50
N ALA A 186 -15.17 6.52 -6.51
CA ALA A 186 -15.40 5.24 -5.84
C ALA A 186 -16.81 5.13 -5.23
N THR A 187 -17.34 6.23 -4.69
CA THR A 187 -18.69 6.27 -4.10
C THR A 187 -19.79 6.75 -5.05
N SER A 188 -19.47 7.00 -6.33
CA SER A 188 -20.42 7.57 -7.30
C SER A 188 -21.48 6.59 -7.82
N GLY A 189 -21.29 5.28 -7.60
CA GLY A 189 -22.23 4.19 -7.95
C GLY A 189 -22.58 4.03 -9.44
N SER A 190 -22.03 4.86 -10.33
CA SER A 190 -22.53 5.04 -11.71
C SER A 190 -21.46 4.89 -12.80
N GLY A 191 -20.22 4.51 -12.43
CA GLY A 191 -19.32 3.76 -13.31
C GLY A 191 -19.03 4.33 -14.71
N TYR A 192 -18.90 5.65 -14.87
CA TYR A 192 -18.62 6.23 -16.18
C TYR A 192 -17.16 5.99 -16.64
N GLY A 193 -17.00 5.03 -17.56
CA GLY A 193 -15.86 4.87 -18.47
C GLY A 193 -14.56 4.32 -17.88
N HIS A 194 -14.21 4.65 -16.63
CA HIS A 194 -13.03 4.16 -15.91
C HIS A 194 -13.46 3.87 -14.47
N ALA A 195 -14.26 2.83 -14.19
CA ALA A 195 -14.82 2.62 -12.86
C ALA A 195 -13.74 2.39 -11.80
N ILE A 196 -13.81 3.13 -10.69
CA ILE A 196 -13.11 2.78 -9.43
C ILE A 196 -14.11 1.93 -8.65
N LEU A 197 -13.73 0.72 -8.28
CA LEU A 197 -14.68 -0.31 -7.85
C LEU A 197 -15.08 -0.15 -6.38
N SER A 198 -14.16 0.27 -5.51
CA SER A 198 -14.47 0.57 -4.12
C SER A 198 -13.55 1.65 -3.50
N VAL A 199 -13.73 1.94 -2.20
CA VAL A 199 -12.79 2.74 -1.42
C VAL A 199 -11.60 1.86 -1.01
N PRO A 200 -10.36 2.37 -0.94
CA PRO A 200 -9.19 1.51 -0.95
C PRO A 200 -8.99 0.81 0.39
N HIS A 201 -8.67 -0.48 0.35
CA HIS A 201 -8.17 -1.25 1.50
C HIS A 201 -6.75 -0.82 1.86
N LEU A 202 -5.94 -0.41 0.87
CA LEU A 202 -4.64 0.23 1.09
C LEU A 202 -4.53 1.55 0.32
N LEU A 203 -4.39 2.66 1.04
CA LEU A 203 -4.06 3.97 0.49
C LEU A 203 -2.60 4.31 0.77
N VAL A 204 -1.77 4.46 -0.26
CA VAL A 204 -0.37 4.93 -0.15
C VAL A 204 -0.28 6.40 -0.57
N VAL A 205 0.28 7.25 0.30
CA VAL A 205 0.40 8.70 0.07
C VAL A 205 1.85 9.14 0.29
N HIS A 206 2.54 9.53 -0.79
CA HIS A 206 3.91 10.03 -0.71
C HIS A 206 3.96 11.57 -0.67
N LEU A 207 4.59 12.12 0.36
CA LEU A 207 4.65 13.57 0.64
C LEU A 207 6.11 14.04 0.87
N PRO A 208 6.87 14.29 -0.21
CA PRO A 208 8.29 14.69 -0.16
C PRO A 208 8.53 16.19 0.10
N GLU A 209 7.49 17.00 0.33
CA GLU A 209 7.58 18.47 0.35
C GLU A 209 8.55 19.01 1.42
N ALA A 210 8.56 18.39 2.62
CA ALA A 210 9.49 18.76 3.68
C ALA A 210 10.94 18.43 3.31
N GLY A 211 11.22 17.23 2.80
CA GLY A 211 12.55 16.84 2.30
C GLY A 211 13.07 17.78 1.21
N ARG A 212 12.22 18.11 0.22
CA ARG A 212 12.56 19.07 -0.84
C ARG A 212 12.89 20.45 -0.28
N ALA A 213 12.10 20.97 0.65
CA ALA A 213 12.37 22.26 1.29
C ALA A 213 13.64 22.23 2.16
N GLY A 214 13.92 21.12 2.82
CA GLY A 214 15.14 20.90 3.62
C GLY A 214 16.40 20.89 2.77
N VAL A 215 16.37 20.28 1.58
CA VAL A 215 17.46 20.31 0.59
C VAL A 215 17.62 21.71 -0.01
N ALA A 216 16.53 22.34 -0.47
CA ALA A 216 16.57 23.61 -1.20
C ALA A 216 16.89 24.84 -0.32
N HIS A 217 16.49 24.83 0.95
CA HIS A 217 16.59 25.99 1.86
C HIS A 217 17.34 25.70 3.16
N GLY A 218 17.67 24.44 3.44
CA GLY A 218 18.35 24.00 4.65
C GLY A 218 17.40 23.57 5.77
N TRP A 219 17.84 22.59 6.56
CA TRP A 219 17.06 21.87 7.58
C TRP A 219 16.69 22.69 8.84
N ASN A 220 17.17 23.93 8.96
CA ASN A 220 16.82 24.87 10.03
C ASN A 220 16.03 26.09 9.50
N SER A 221 15.70 26.10 8.20
CA SER A 221 15.05 27.23 7.53
C SER A 221 13.61 27.47 8.02
N LYS A 222 13.02 28.59 7.59
CA LYS A 222 11.59 28.84 7.81
C LYS A 222 10.76 27.97 6.86
N GLU A 223 11.27 27.81 5.64
CA GLU A 223 10.68 27.13 4.50
C GLU A 223 10.50 25.64 4.80
N TYR A 224 11.53 24.98 5.35
CA TYR A 224 11.45 23.61 5.85
C TYR A 224 10.39 23.45 6.96
N ARG A 225 10.34 24.38 7.92
CA ARG A 225 9.33 24.36 9.00
C ARG A 225 7.90 24.58 8.49
N GLN A 226 7.72 25.41 7.47
CA GLN A 226 6.43 25.59 6.79
C GLN A 226 6.04 24.35 5.98
N ALA A 227 6.99 23.69 5.31
CA ALA A 227 6.74 22.44 4.59
C ALA A 227 6.36 21.28 5.53
N LEU A 228 7.00 21.15 6.70
CA LEU A 228 6.57 20.23 7.76
C LEU A 228 5.09 20.45 8.15
N GLN A 229 4.67 21.70 8.34
CA GLN A 229 3.28 22.06 8.66
C GLN A 229 2.31 21.79 7.51
N ALA A 230 2.74 22.01 6.25
CA ALA A 230 1.94 21.69 5.06
C ALA A 230 1.71 20.18 4.94
N VAL A 231 2.73 19.35 5.18
CA VAL A 231 2.61 17.89 5.18
C VAL A 231 1.67 17.40 6.29
N ASP A 232 1.80 17.88 7.53
CA ASP A 232 0.87 17.50 8.62
C ASP A 232 -0.58 17.93 8.31
N SER A 233 -0.76 19.10 7.68
CA SER A 233 -2.07 19.58 7.22
C SER A 233 -2.66 18.75 6.07
N ALA A 234 -1.82 18.26 5.15
CA ALA A 234 -2.22 17.35 4.10
C ALA A 234 -2.61 15.97 4.67
N MET A 235 -1.83 15.42 5.60
CA MET A 235 -2.18 14.22 6.36
C MET A 235 -3.53 14.39 7.06
N LYS A 236 -3.76 15.53 7.75
CA LYS A 236 -5.07 15.85 8.35
C LYS A 236 -6.19 15.77 7.32
N SER A 237 -5.98 16.38 6.16
CA SER A 237 -6.99 16.47 5.10
C SER A 237 -7.35 15.11 4.51
N VAL A 238 -6.41 14.16 4.44
CA VAL A 238 -6.66 12.76 4.05
C VAL A 238 -7.42 12.01 5.14
N LEU A 239 -7.03 12.17 6.41
CA LEU A 239 -7.76 11.57 7.54
C LEU A 239 -9.20 12.10 7.65
N ASP A 240 -9.43 13.37 7.31
CA ASP A 240 -10.77 13.95 7.23
C ASP A 240 -11.61 13.31 6.12
N VAL A 241 -11.04 12.92 4.96
CA VAL A 241 -11.77 12.15 3.92
C VAL A 241 -12.29 10.82 4.48
N PHE A 242 -11.43 10.06 5.16
CA PHE A 242 -11.85 8.80 5.79
C PHE A 242 -12.92 9.00 6.86
N LYS A 243 -12.88 10.14 7.56
CA LYS A 243 -13.90 10.51 8.54
C LYS A 243 -15.24 10.91 7.89
N GLU A 244 -15.19 11.71 6.83
CA GLU A 244 -16.35 12.11 6.03
C GLU A 244 -17.10 10.91 5.45
N HIS A 245 -16.37 9.86 5.06
CA HIS A 245 -16.90 8.59 4.56
C HIS A 245 -17.16 7.52 5.65
N GLY A 246 -17.02 7.83 6.94
CA GLY A 246 -17.35 6.91 8.04
C GLY A 246 -16.40 5.71 8.17
N LEU A 247 -15.16 5.82 7.70
CA LEU A 247 -14.16 4.74 7.68
C LEU A 247 -13.20 4.76 8.89
N SER A 248 -13.14 5.87 9.65
CA SER A 248 -12.11 6.07 10.70
C SER A 248 -12.08 5.00 11.79
N ASN A 249 -13.20 4.35 12.12
CA ASN A 249 -13.28 3.28 13.12
C ASN A 249 -12.91 1.89 12.58
N ARG A 250 -12.55 1.79 11.30
CA ARG A 250 -12.14 0.56 10.60
C ARG A 250 -10.78 0.73 9.90
N THR A 251 -10.08 1.82 10.21
CA THR A 251 -8.84 2.24 9.54
C THR A 251 -7.66 2.24 10.50
N THR A 252 -6.51 1.79 10.02
CA THR A 252 -5.20 2.01 10.66
C THR A 252 -4.35 2.96 9.83
N VAL A 253 -3.58 3.80 10.51
CA VAL A 253 -2.66 4.76 9.91
C VAL A 253 -1.23 4.31 10.22
N LEU A 254 -0.42 4.16 9.18
CA LEU A 254 1.01 3.90 9.27
C LEU A 254 1.75 5.10 8.66
N VAL A 255 2.77 5.60 9.34
CA VAL A 255 3.60 6.71 8.89
C VAL A 255 5.05 6.30 8.95
N THR A 256 5.77 6.43 7.83
CA THR A 256 7.22 6.34 7.80
C THR A 256 7.82 7.40 6.88
N ALA A 257 9.14 7.45 6.76
CA ALA A 257 9.81 8.36 5.84
C ALA A 257 10.91 7.63 5.05
N LEU A 258 11.17 8.06 3.82
CA LEU A 258 12.32 7.57 3.04
C LEU A 258 13.64 8.16 3.54
N SER A 259 13.59 9.30 4.25
CA SER A 259 14.76 10.02 4.76
C SER A 259 14.45 10.84 6.01
N GLY A 260 15.49 11.01 6.83
CA GLY A 260 15.55 12.02 7.88
C GLY A 260 16.22 13.33 7.42
N PRO A 261 16.18 14.38 8.27
CA PRO A 261 16.87 15.64 8.00
C PRO A 261 18.36 15.44 7.71
N GLY A 262 18.91 16.23 6.79
CA GLY A 262 20.31 16.13 6.34
C GLY A 262 20.55 15.23 5.12
N THR A 263 19.52 14.52 4.65
CA THR A 263 19.62 13.56 3.53
C THR A 263 18.98 14.13 2.26
N ASP A 264 19.68 14.07 1.13
CA ASP A 264 19.11 14.38 -0.18
C ASP A 264 18.81 13.09 -0.95
N LEU A 265 17.52 12.86 -1.25
CA LEU A 265 17.06 11.71 -2.03
C LEU A 265 16.80 12.03 -3.51
N SER A 266 17.20 13.21 -4.00
CA SER A 266 16.98 13.63 -5.40
C SER A 266 18.15 13.29 -6.34
N GLY A 267 19.35 13.05 -5.81
CA GLY A 267 20.54 12.72 -6.60
C GLY A 267 20.54 11.30 -7.18
N GLU A 268 21.50 11.04 -8.09
CA GLU A 268 21.75 9.70 -8.65
C GLU A 268 22.55 8.79 -7.70
N ALA A 269 23.22 9.37 -6.71
CA ALA A 269 24.02 8.67 -5.70
C ALA A 269 23.63 9.14 -4.29
N ALA A 270 23.67 8.23 -3.32
CA ALA A 270 23.32 8.54 -1.93
C ALA A 270 24.32 9.51 -1.29
N THR A 271 23.82 10.56 -0.63
CA THR A 271 24.67 11.64 -0.08
C THR A 271 25.21 11.36 1.33
N THR A 272 24.75 10.30 2.00
CA THR A 272 25.09 9.98 3.39
C THR A 272 25.81 8.63 3.50
N ALA A 273 26.99 8.63 4.15
CA ALA A 273 27.73 7.42 4.46
C ALA A 273 27.12 6.68 5.67
N GLY A 274 26.04 5.93 5.44
CA GLY A 274 25.38 5.11 6.45
C GLY A 274 23.89 4.90 6.17
N THR A 275 23.32 3.85 6.77
CA THR A 275 21.89 3.56 6.68
C THR A 275 21.09 4.64 7.43
N PRO A 276 20.12 5.32 6.80
CA PRO A 276 19.33 6.36 7.46
C PRO A 276 18.44 5.76 8.54
N MET A 277 18.17 6.54 9.58
CA MET A 277 17.17 6.25 10.60
C MET A 277 15.97 7.17 10.42
N VAL A 278 14.78 6.58 10.42
CA VAL A 278 13.53 7.26 10.08
C VAL A 278 12.43 6.98 11.11
N PRO A 279 11.42 7.84 11.24
CA PRO A 279 10.23 7.54 12.03
C PRO A 279 9.49 6.33 11.45
N TRP A 280 8.88 5.56 12.33
CA TRP A 280 7.91 4.52 12.00
C TRP A 280 6.83 4.53 13.09
N ILE A 281 5.61 4.92 12.72
CA ILE A 281 4.51 5.21 13.63
C ILE A 281 3.25 4.50 13.13
N ALA A 282 2.67 3.63 13.95
CA ALA A 282 1.39 2.97 13.67
C ALA A 282 0.32 3.46 14.67
N SER A 283 -0.89 3.77 14.22
CA SER A 283 -1.99 4.19 15.11
C SER A 283 -3.34 3.91 14.47
N GLY A 284 -4.30 3.38 15.25
CA GLY A 284 -5.64 3.07 14.75
C GLY A 284 -6.16 1.73 15.26
N VAL A 285 -6.99 1.08 14.47
CA VAL A 285 -7.65 -0.19 14.81
C VAL A 285 -6.62 -1.31 15.04
N GLY A 286 -6.73 -2.00 16.17
CA GLY A 286 -5.84 -3.11 16.52
C GLY A 286 -4.44 -2.71 16.97
N ILE A 287 -4.08 -1.42 17.01
CA ILE A 287 -2.77 -0.95 17.46
C ILE A 287 -2.82 -0.53 18.93
N LYS A 288 -1.80 -0.89 19.72
CA LYS A 288 -1.65 -0.47 21.11
C LYS A 288 -1.43 1.04 21.21
N HIS A 289 -2.02 1.67 22.24
CA HIS A 289 -1.95 3.10 22.46
C HIS A 289 -0.73 3.50 23.32
N GLY A 290 -0.01 4.55 22.91
CA GLY A 290 1.07 5.16 23.67
C GLY A 290 2.32 4.29 23.86
N GLN A 291 2.59 3.37 22.92
CA GLN A 291 3.70 2.43 23.00
C GLN A 291 4.96 2.97 22.33
N VAL A 292 6.12 2.77 22.98
CA VAL A 292 7.42 2.82 22.31
C VAL A 292 7.75 1.41 21.81
N ILE A 293 8.09 1.27 20.54
CA ILE A 293 8.49 0.00 19.95
C ILE A 293 9.93 -0.28 20.36
N HIS A 294 10.17 -1.42 21.00
CA HIS A 294 11.48 -1.79 21.55
C HIS A 294 12.27 -2.76 20.66
N GLN A 295 11.58 -3.57 19.85
CA GLN A 295 12.25 -4.38 18.82
C GLN A 295 12.90 -3.50 17.74
N PRO A 296 14.01 -3.94 17.13
CA PRO A 296 14.49 -3.36 15.88
C PRO A 296 13.38 -3.41 14.82
N VAL A 297 13.25 -2.33 14.05
CA VAL A 297 12.35 -2.22 12.90
C VAL A 297 13.20 -1.77 11.71
N SER A 298 13.09 -2.47 10.58
CA SER A 298 13.58 -1.98 9.30
C SER A 298 12.43 -1.44 8.47
N ILE A 299 12.70 -0.49 7.57
CA ILE A 299 11.67 0.06 6.69
C ILE A 299 11.04 -1.01 5.77
N ILE A 300 11.74 -2.12 5.52
CA ILE A 300 11.21 -3.25 4.76
C ILE A 300 10.07 -3.96 5.49
N ASP A 301 10.06 -3.95 6.84
CA ASP A 301 9.04 -4.56 7.70
C ASP A 301 7.65 -3.89 7.53
N THR A 302 7.62 -2.71 6.90
CA THR A 302 6.39 -2.00 6.53
C THR A 302 5.45 -2.87 5.70
N GLY A 303 5.95 -3.57 4.67
CA GLY A 303 5.12 -4.38 3.78
C GLY A 303 4.37 -5.48 4.52
N ALA A 304 5.10 -6.33 5.25
CA ALA A 304 4.49 -7.41 6.04
C ALA A 304 3.58 -6.89 7.17
N THR A 305 3.91 -5.74 7.77
CA THR A 305 3.04 -5.12 8.78
C THR A 305 1.72 -4.64 8.17
N VAL A 306 1.72 -4.04 6.99
CA VAL A 306 0.49 -3.64 6.29
C VAL A 306 -0.38 -4.86 5.93
N MET A 307 0.22 -5.94 5.43
CA MET A 307 -0.50 -7.20 5.18
C MET A 307 -1.12 -7.74 6.48
N ARG A 308 -0.34 -7.79 7.56
CA ARG A 308 -0.80 -8.20 8.90
C ARG A 308 -1.95 -7.33 9.41
N MET A 309 -1.91 -6.01 9.22
CA MET A 309 -3.00 -5.09 9.58
C MET A 309 -4.31 -5.40 8.84
N LEU A 310 -4.22 -5.89 7.60
CA LEU A 310 -5.35 -6.25 6.74
C LEU A 310 -5.82 -7.70 6.91
N GLY A 311 -5.25 -8.46 7.85
CA GLY A 311 -5.55 -9.88 8.07
C GLY A 311 -4.99 -10.81 6.98
N LEU A 312 -3.96 -10.37 6.25
CA LEU A 312 -3.32 -11.10 5.15
C LEU A 312 -1.97 -11.66 5.59
N GLU A 313 -1.63 -12.86 5.10
CA GLU A 313 -0.32 -13.49 5.31
C GLU A 313 0.61 -13.22 4.12
N THR A 314 1.87 -12.89 4.40
CA THR A 314 2.90 -12.71 3.36
C THR A 314 3.53 -14.04 2.97
N HIS A 315 3.75 -14.23 1.66
CA HIS A 315 4.42 -15.44 1.15
C HIS A 315 5.95 -15.28 1.12
N THR A 316 6.65 -16.38 0.80
CA THR A 316 8.09 -16.62 1.02
C THR A 316 9.08 -15.70 0.28
N GLU A 317 8.63 -14.79 -0.58
CA GLU A 317 9.53 -13.94 -1.37
C GLU A 317 10.04 -12.72 -0.59
N TRP A 318 9.34 -12.29 0.46
CA TRP A 318 9.74 -11.13 1.26
C TRP A 318 10.67 -11.51 2.42
N ASP A 319 11.60 -10.60 2.74
CA ASP A 319 12.46 -10.71 3.92
C ASP A 319 11.88 -9.96 5.13
N SER A 320 10.93 -9.05 4.86
CA SER A 320 10.17 -8.28 5.84
C SER A 320 9.40 -9.15 6.83
N LYS A 321 9.31 -8.69 8.07
CA LYS A 321 8.51 -9.32 9.13
C LYS A 321 7.48 -8.33 9.66
N ALA A 322 6.30 -8.79 10.02
CA ALA A 322 5.33 -7.93 10.71
C ALA A 322 5.91 -7.47 12.06
N VAL A 323 5.75 -6.19 12.40
CA VAL A 323 6.17 -5.65 13.69
C VAL A 323 5.12 -6.03 14.75
N GLU A 324 5.10 -7.31 15.13
CA GLU A 324 4.05 -7.90 15.99
C GLU A 324 3.91 -7.21 17.36
N GLU A 325 4.96 -6.54 17.85
CA GLU A 325 4.97 -5.82 19.14
C GLU A 325 3.83 -4.79 19.26
N ILE A 326 3.38 -4.20 18.15
CA ILE A 326 2.40 -3.09 18.14
C ILE A 326 0.94 -3.55 18.29
N PHE A 327 0.62 -4.81 17.94
CA PHE A 327 -0.77 -5.24 17.86
C PHE A 327 -1.35 -5.52 19.24
N GLN A 328 -2.60 -5.13 19.43
CA GLN A 328 -3.39 -5.50 20.60
C GLN A 328 -3.60 -7.02 20.59
N SER A 329 -3.38 -7.68 21.73
CA SER A 329 -3.70 -9.09 21.86
C SER A 329 -5.21 -9.28 21.70
N ALA A 330 -5.64 -10.17 20.80
CA ALA A 330 -7.04 -10.54 20.67
C ALA A 330 -7.57 -10.98 22.05
N ALA A 331 -8.66 -10.36 22.50
CA ALA A 331 -9.27 -10.71 23.77
C ALA A 331 -9.83 -12.13 23.67
N VAL A 332 -9.16 -13.11 24.29
CA VAL A 332 -9.69 -14.46 24.42
C VAL A 332 -10.96 -14.38 25.26
N ALA A 333 -12.11 -14.51 24.60
CA ALA A 333 -13.39 -14.57 25.30
C ALA A 333 -13.34 -15.71 26.32
N PRO A 334 -13.68 -15.47 27.60
CA PRO A 334 -13.60 -16.51 28.61
C PRO A 334 -14.56 -17.65 28.23
N VAL A 335 -14.01 -18.85 28.07
CA VAL A 335 -14.79 -20.06 27.81
C VAL A 335 -15.80 -20.20 28.95
N ALA A 336 -17.09 -20.06 28.62
CA ALA A 336 -18.15 -20.14 29.60
C ALA A 336 -18.11 -21.52 30.29
N ALA A 337 -17.75 -21.53 31.57
CA ALA A 337 -17.63 -22.76 32.33
C ALA A 337 -19.02 -23.42 32.45
N SER A 338 -19.21 -24.48 31.66
CA SER A 338 -20.41 -25.33 31.69
C SER A 338 -20.61 -25.86 33.11
N SER A 339 -21.52 -25.22 33.83
CA SER A 339 -21.87 -25.58 35.20
C SER A 339 -22.71 -26.86 35.16
N LYS A 340 -22.05 -28.02 35.16
CA LYS A 340 -22.72 -29.30 35.43
C LYS A 340 -23.27 -29.28 36.86
N LYS A 341 -24.56 -29.01 36.99
CA LYS A 341 -25.32 -29.41 38.19
C LYS A 341 -25.41 -30.94 38.19
N GLN A 342 -24.86 -31.54 39.23
CA GLN A 342 -25.45 -32.73 39.85
C GLN A 342 -26.53 -32.28 40.84
#